data_AF-A0A6N2L999-F1
#
_entry.id   AF-A0A6N2L999-F1
#
_cell.length_a   1.000
_cell.length_b   1.000
_cell.length_c   1.000
_cell.angle_alpha   90.00
_cell.angle_beta   90.00
_cell.angle_gamma   90.00
#
_symmetry.space_group_name_H-M   'P 1'
#
loop_
_entity.id
_entity.type
_entity.pdbx_description
1 polymer ?
#
loop_
_entity_poly.entity_id
_entity_poly.type
_entity_poly.pdbx_seq_one_letter_code
_entity_poly.pdbx_strand_id
1 'polypeptide(L)'
;MERACTATSIPRPRPYKSHDAILKAFDLRSTLVTSIFIAKAMKLGSSIGPVHLDVISDGFDEQGFPKGGSSELYLENLEAAGSKTLAELIVKYRSTPYPIDCVIYEPFLHWALDVAKDSGVMGAAFFTQPCVVDYIYYNIQHGLLSLPITSAPVSIPGLPLLESRDMPSFIGVPGSYPAYFKIFLIQTELILINTFYKLEAEAVDTISKVYPTLTIGPTVPSIYLDLRIKDDDYYN
;
A
#
# COMPACT_ATOMS: atom_id res chain seq x y z
N MET A 1 -0.95 12.33 5.83
CA MET A 1 -1.19 11.28 4.82
C MET A 1 -0.39 10.09 5.31
N GLU A 2 -1.00 9.32 6.21
CA GLU A 2 -0.30 8.30 7.00
C GLU A 2 -0.41 6.96 6.26
N ARG A 3 0.73 6.30 6.01
CA ARG A 3 0.77 5.00 5.36
C ARG A 3 1.71 4.12 6.17
N ALA A 4 1.15 3.05 6.74
CA ALA A 4 1.88 2.08 7.52
C ALA A 4 2.28 0.89 6.64
N CYS A 5 3.47 0.34 6.87
CA CYS A 5 3.98 -0.84 6.16
C CYS A 5 3.59 -2.07 6.99
N THR A 6 2.98 -3.09 6.39
CA THR A 6 2.51 -4.29 7.11
C THR A 6 3.35 -5.49 6.66
N ALA A 7 4.02 -6.23 7.53
CA ALA A 7 4.64 -7.49 7.13
C ALA A 7 3.66 -8.66 7.37
N THR A 8 3.36 -9.48 6.37
CA THR A 8 2.49 -10.66 6.53
C THR A 8 2.84 -11.76 5.54
N SER A 9 3.09 -12.99 6.02
CA SER A 9 3.29 -14.16 5.16
C SER A 9 1.96 -14.58 4.48
N ILE A 10 1.96 -14.79 3.16
CA ILE A 10 0.75 -15.20 2.42
C ILE A 10 1.04 -16.47 1.58
N PRO A 11 0.39 -17.61 1.84
CA PRO A 11 0.42 -18.76 0.95
C PRO A 11 -0.64 -18.71 -0.17
N ARG A 12 -0.39 -19.46 -1.27
CA ARG A 12 -1.17 -19.49 -2.53
C ARG A 12 -2.70 -19.73 -2.34
N PRO A 13 -3.54 -19.23 -3.28
CA PRO A 13 -4.97 -19.03 -3.03
C PRO A 13 -5.80 -20.32 -3.05
N ARG A 14 -6.69 -20.43 -2.06
CA ARG A 14 -7.92 -21.26 -2.04
C ARG A 14 -9.04 -20.43 -1.39
N PRO A 15 -10.33 -20.73 -1.63
CA PRO A 15 -11.39 -19.74 -1.51
C PRO A 15 -11.63 -19.27 -0.07
N TYR A 16 -11.67 -17.94 0.08
CA TYR A 16 -12.29 -17.07 1.08
C TYR A 16 -12.37 -17.55 2.54
N LYS A 17 -11.53 -16.95 3.40
CA LYS A 17 -11.60 -16.96 4.88
C LYS A 17 -11.14 -15.60 5.43
N SER A 18 -11.68 -15.17 6.58
CA SER A 18 -11.36 -13.93 7.32
C SER A 18 -9.91 -13.51 7.37
N HIS A 19 -9.55 -12.22 7.26
CA HIS A 19 -8.17 -11.75 7.51
C HIS A 19 -7.67 -12.27 8.87
N ASP A 20 -8.45 -12.12 9.95
CA ASP A 20 -8.12 -12.68 11.27
C ASP A 20 -8.19 -14.22 11.32
N ALA A 21 -9.04 -14.84 10.51
CA ALA A 21 -9.09 -16.30 10.40
C ALA A 21 -8.03 -16.87 9.44
N ILE A 22 -7.44 -16.08 8.56
CA ILE A 22 -6.31 -16.40 7.70
C ILE A 22 -5.08 -16.26 8.59
N LEU A 23 -4.92 -15.14 9.31
CA LEU A 23 -3.86 -14.98 10.29
C LEU A 23 -3.91 -16.11 11.33
N LYS A 24 -5.08 -16.44 11.89
CA LYS A 24 -5.21 -17.56 12.85
C LYS A 24 -5.16 -18.95 12.23
N ALA A 25 -5.76 -19.20 11.06
CA ALA A 25 -5.76 -20.54 10.45
C ALA A 25 -4.44 -20.89 9.77
N PHE A 26 -3.61 -19.89 9.44
CA PHE A 26 -2.27 -20.08 8.89
C PHE A 26 -1.16 -19.72 9.90
N ASP A 27 -1.51 -19.47 11.17
CA ASP A 27 -0.59 -19.06 12.25
C ASP A 27 0.35 -17.89 11.85
N LEU A 28 -0.19 -16.95 11.06
CA LEU A 28 0.53 -15.81 10.57
C LEU A 28 0.57 -14.75 11.67
N ARG A 29 1.76 -14.21 11.90
CA ARG A 29 1.95 -13.03 12.73
C ARG A 29 2.17 -11.83 11.85
N SER A 30 1.46 -10.76 12.17
CA SER A 30 1.58 -9.47 11.52
C SER A 30 2.35 -8.51 12.42
N THR A 31 3.37 -7.88 11.84
CA THR A 31 4.03 -6.71 12.42
C THR A 31 3.67 -5.49 11.59
N LEU A 32 3.00 -4.53 12.21
CA LEU A 32 2.74 -3.23 11.62
C LEU A 32 3.93 -2.31 11.94
N VAL A 33 4.52 -1.77 10.88
CA VAL A 33 5.69 -0.90 10.94
C VAL A 33 5.26 0.53 10.60
N THR A 34 5.61 1.46 11.49
CA THR A 34 5.35 2.89 11.34
C THR A 34 6.61 3.70 11.64
N SER A 35 6.59 5.02 11.43
CA SER A 35 7.74 5.85 11.77
C SER A 35 7.90 6.02 13.28
N ILE A 36 9.15 6.17 13.74
CA ILE A 36 9.48 6.47 15.14
C ILE A 36 8.69 7.70 15.62
N PHE A 37 8.60 8.74 14.79
CA PHE A 37 7.83 9.94 15.10
C PHE A 37 6.35 9.61 15.35
N ILE A 38 5.70 8.87 14.45
CA ILE A 38 4.29 8.51 14.58
C ILE A 38 4.05 7.67 15.85
N ALA A 39 4.91 6.68 16.10
CA ALA A 39 4.80 5.84 17.29
C ALA A 39 4.89 6.67 18.59
N LYS A 40 5.82 7.64 18.66
CA LYS A 40 5.93 8.57 19.79
C LYS A 40 4.72 9.48 19.91
N ALA A 41 4.30 10.11 18.82
CA ALA A 41 3.20 11.09 18.80
C ALA A 41 1.87 10.45 19.22
N MET A 42 1.60 9.24 18.74
CA MET A 42 0.40 8.46 19.07
C MET A 42 0.54 7.66 20.37
N LYS A 43 1.72 7.66 21.01
CA LYS A 43 2.04 6.87 22.21
C LYS A 43 1.74 5.39 22.04
N LEU A 44 2.12 4.84 20.88
CA LEU A 44 1.91 3.44 20.56
C LEU A 44 2.76 2.54 21.47
N GLY A 45 2.15 1.46 21.95
CA GLY A 45 2.85 0.38 22.63
C GLY A 45 3.53 -0.57 21.64
N SER A 46 3.91 -1.76 22.11
CA SER A 46 4.49 -2.82 21.26
C SER A 46 3.46 -3.68 20.52
N SER A 47 2.16 -3.45 20.72
CA SER A 47 1.09 -4.19 20.03
C SER A 47 -0.25 -3.46 20.08
N ILE A 48 -1.11 -3.76 19.11
CA ILE A 48 -2.54 -3.43 19.10
C ILE A 48 -3.31 -4.73 18.87
N GLY A 49 -3.94 -5.25 19.92
CA GLY A 49 -4.58 -6.56 19.87
C GLY A 49 -3.58 -7.66 19.45
N PRO A 50 -3.85 -8.45 18.40
CA PRO A 50 -2.95 -9.50 17.92
C PRO A 50 -1.78 -8.98 17.07
N VAL A 51 -1.78 -7.70 16.68
CA VAL A 51 -0.80 -7.11 15.76
C VAL A 51 0.38 -6.56 16.57
N HIS A 52 1.59 -7.00 16.25
CA HIS A 52 2.80 -6.43 16.83
C HIS A 52 3.14 -5.09 16.18
N LEU A 53 3.76 -4.20 16.94
CA LEU A 53 4.21 -2.89 16.46
C LEU A 53 5.72 -2.81 16.54
N ASP A 54 6.33 -2.39 15.43
CA ASP A 54 7.74 -2.01 15.39
C ASP A 54 7.90 -0.73 14.59
N VAL A 55 9.09 -0.15 14.60
CA VAL A 55 9.32 1.18 14.05
C VAL A 55 10.52 1.23 13.13
N ILE A 56 10.44 2.11 12.14
CA ILE A 56 11.55 2.53 11.28
C ILE A 56 11.74 4.04 11.38
N SER A 57 12.91 4.53 10.99
CA SER A 57 13.15 5.96 10.93
C SER A 57 12.53 6.55 9.66
N ASP A 58 11.91 7.72 9.76
CA ASP A 58 11.50 8.52 8.59
C ASP A 58 12.48 9.67 8.30
N GLY A 59 13.61 9.73 9.02
CA GLY A 59 14.57 10.83 8.96
C GLY A 59 14.12 12.08 9.75
N PHE A 60 12.93 12.06 10.37
CA PHE A 60 12.35 13.17 11.14
C PHE A 60 11.81 12.70 12.51
N ASP A 61 12.50 11.74 13.14
CA ASP A 61 12.04 10.97 14.31
C ASP A 61 11.62 11.79 15.55
N GLU A 62 12.05 13.05 15.68
CA GLU A 62 11.71 13.92 16.80
C GLU A 62 10.60 14.95 16.49
N GLN A 63 10.59 15.50 15.28
CA GLN A 63 9.77 16.67 14.92
C GLN A 63 8.69 16.37 13.87
N GLY A 64 8.76 15.20 13.22
CA GLY A 64 7.86 14.79 12.17
C GLY A 64 7.99 15.66 10.92
N PHE A 65 6.99 15.57 10.05
CA PHE A 65 6.95 16.34 8.82
C PHE A 65 7.05 17.85 9.12
N PRO A 66 8.10 18.56 8.65
CA PRO A 66 8.31 19.95 9.02
C PRO A 66 7.20 20.86 8.47
N LYS A 67 6.76 21.84 9.26
CA LYS A 67 5.75 22.82 8.81
C LYS A 67 6.30 23.62 7.62
N GLY A 68 5.55 23.63 6.52
CA GLY A 68 6.01 24.24 5.25
C GLY A 68 7.11 23.44 4.54
N GLY A 69 7.37 22.21 4.98
CA GLY A 69 8.33 21.29 4.38
C GLY A 69 7.96 20.85 2.98
N SER A 70 8.98 20.57 2.16
CA SER A 70 8.82 19.96 0.84
C SER A 70 8.46 18.48 1.01
N SER A 71 7.45 18.02 0.25
CA SER A 71 7.08 16.60 0.21
C SER A 71 8.19 15.76 -0.44
N GLU A 72 8.88 16.33 -1.42
CA GLU A 72 10.04 15.73 -2.09
C GLU A 72 11.15 15.45 -1.07
N LEU A 73 11.55 16.47 -0.30
CA LEU A 73 12.59 16.32 0.72
C LEU A 73 12.18 15.30 1.79
N TYR A 74 10.91 15.30 2.19
CA TYR A 74 10.44 14.31 3.15
C TYR A 74 10.55 12.88 2.62
N LEU A 75 10.11 12.65 1.37
CA LEU A 75 10.16 11.33 0.75
C LEU A 75 11.61 10.86 0.50
N GLU A 76 12.51 11.76 0.12
CA GLU A 76 13.95 11.44 -0.03
C GLU A 76 14.59 11.01 1.30
N ASN A 77 14.28 11.69 2.40
CA ASN A 77 14.78 11.32 3.72
C ASN A 77 14.11 10.05 4.26
N LEU A 78 12.81 9.87 3.99
CA LEU A 78 12.08 8.66 4.33
C LEU A 78 12.67 7.46 3.58
N GLU A 79 13.01 7.59 2.31
CA GLU A 79 13.71 6.55 1.55
C GLU A 79 15.09 6.27 2.14
N ALA A 80 15.91 7.30 2.37
CA ALA A 80 17.28 7.13 2.87
C ALA A 80 17.34 6.49 4.27
N ALA A 81 16.52 6.97 5.21
CA ALA A 81 16.50 6.47 6.58
C ALA A 81 15.63 5.21 6.72
N GLY A 82 14.47 5.19 6.07
CA GLY A 82 13.48 4.12 6.13
C GLY A 82 13.98 2.84 5.47
N SER A 83 14.64 2.91 4.31
CA SER A 83 15.18 1.70 3.65
C SER A 83 16.24 1.01 4.52
N LYS A 84 17.17 1.80 5.08
CA LYS A 84 18.22 1.31 5.99
C LYS A 84 17.61 0.66 7.24
N THR A 85 16.71 1.36 7.92
CA THR A 85 16.14 0.89 9.17
C THR A 85 15.14 -0.26 8.98
N LEU A 86 14.47 -0.34 7.82
CA LEU A 86 13.67 -1.51 7.44
C LEU A 86 14.56 -2.74 7.19
N ALA A 87 15.70 -2.58 6.51
CA ALA A 87 16.64 -3.68 6.32
C ALA A 87 17.20 -4.20 7.66
N GLU A 88 17.57 -3.29 8.56
CA GLU A 88 17.99 -3.62 9.93
C GLU A 88 16.89 -4.34 10.70
N LEU A 89 15.64 -3.91 10.54
CA LEU A 89 14.47 -4.54 11.13
C LEU A 89 14.29 -5.97 10.62
N ILE A 90 14.36 -6.21 9.31
CA ILE A 90 14.28 -7.57 8.74
C ILE A 90 15.38 -8.46 9.31
N VAL A 91 16.62 -7.95 9.41
CA VAL A 91 17.74 -8.68 10.02
C VAL A 91 17.49 -8.99 11.50
N LYS A 92 16.94 -8.05 12.28
CA LYS A 92 16.57 -8.27 13.69
C LYS A 92 15.58 -9.43 13.82
N TYR A 93 14.57 -9.51 12.94
CA TYR A 93 13.55 -10.56 13.01
C TYR A 93 14.06 -11.95 12.59
N ARG A 94 15.10 -12.04 11.74
CA ARG A 94 15.70 -13.33 11.34
C ARG A 94 16.17 -14.19 12.52
N SER A 95 16.57 -13.56 13.62
CA SER A 95 17.05 -14.25 14.83
C SER A 95 15.94 -14.56 15.84
N THR A 96 14.69 -14.22 15.53
CA THR A 96 13.53 -14.48 16.39
C THR A 96 12.82 -15.76 15.95
N PRO A 97 11.90 -16.33 16.77
CA PRO A 97 11.07 -17.45 16.33
C PRO A 97 10.08 -17.09 15.19
N TYR A 98 10.00 -15.82 14.81
CA TYR A 98 9.03 -15.29 13.84
C TYR A 98 9.76 -14.40 12.82
N PRO A 99 10.55 -14.98 11.89
CA PRO A 99 11.20 -14.20 10.85
C PRO A 99 10.19 -13.48 9.96
N ILE A 100 10.61 -12.36 9.35
CA ILE A 100 9.79 -11.67 8.34
C ILE A 100 9.97 -12.40 7.01
N ASP A 101 8.89 -12.99 6.50
CA ASP A 101 8.88 -13.70 5.22
C ASP A 101 8.33 -12.85 4.06
N CYS A 102 7.60 -11.78 4.38
CA CYS A 102 7.00 -10.89 3.39
C CYS A 102 6.82 -9.47 3.93
N VAL A 103 7.08 -8.49 3.07
CA VAL A 103 6.85 -7.06 3.29
C VAL A 103 5.67 -6.63 2.41
N ILE A 104 4.57 -6.23 3.04
CA ILE A 104 3.45 -5.55 2.37
C ILE A 104 3.68 -4.05 2.52
N TYR A 105 3.95 -3.40 1.40
CA TYR A 105 4.29 -1.99 1.37
C TYR A 105 3.24 -1.23 0.56
N GLU A 106 3.10 0.03 0.87
CA GLU A 106 2.30 0.90 0.03
C GLU A 106 3.17 1.36 -1.16
N PRO A 107 2.67 1.31 -2.42
CA PRO A 107 3.44 1.61 -3.63
C PRO A 107 4.22 2.92 -3.66
N PHE A 108 3.81 3.96 -2.91
CA PHE A 108 4.59 5.19 -2.77
C PHE A 108 5.92 5.00 -2.04
N LEU A 109 6.09 3.86 -1.35
CA LEU A 109 7.33 3.43 -0.71
C LEU A 109 8.03 2.38 -1.57
N HIS A 110 8.27 2.68 -2.85
CA HIS A 110 8.85 1.72 -3.80
C HIS A 110 10.16 1.09 -3.30
N TRP A 111 10.98 1.84 -2.57
CA TRP A 111 12.23 1.37 -1.95
C TRP A 111 12.03 0.18 -0.98
N ALA A 112 10.83 0.00 -0.41
CA ALA A 112 10.54 -1.12 0.48
C ALA A 112 10.55 -2.46 -0.28
N LEU A 113 10.19 -2.45 -1.57
CA LEU A 113 10.32 -3.61 -2.44
C LEU A 113 11.77 -3.99 -2.67
N ASP A 114 12.63 -3.00 -2.90
CA ASP A 114 14.07 -3.23 -3.12
C ASP A 114 14.70 -3.82 -1.85
N VAL A 115 14.37 -3.26 -0.67
CA VAL A 115 14.78 -3.82 0.62
C VAL A 115 14.28 -5.25 0.83
N ALA A 116 13.03 -5.55 0.46
CA ALA A 116 12.49 -6.90 0.54
C ALA A 116 13.26 -7.89 -0.36
N LYS A 117 13.49 -7.51 -1.62
CA LYS A 117 14.26 -8.30 -2.60
C LYS A 117 15.70 -8.54 -2.13
N ASP A 118 16.39 -7.50 -1.69
CA ASP A 118 17.76 -7.58 -1.18
C ASP A 118 17.85 -8.45 0.09
N SER A 119 16.78 -8.48 0.87
CA SER A 119 16.66 -9.33 2.06
C SER A 119 16.20 -10.76 1.75
N GLY A 120 15.90 -11.09 0.49
CA GLY A 120 15.42 -12.40 0.06
C GLY A 120 14.01 -12.74 0.57
N VAL A 121 13.18 -11.72 0.85
CA VAL A 121 11.80 -11.88 1.33
C VAL A 121 10.81 -11.40 0.26
N MET A 122 9.58 -11.91 0.30
CA MET A 122 8.56 -11.54 -0.69
C MET A 122 8.12 -10.08 -0.49
N GLY A 123 7.91 -9.34 -1.58
CA GLY A 123 7.34 -7.99 -1.54
C GLY A 123 5.96 -7.96 -2.19
N ALA A 124 4.94 -7.47 -1.49
CA ALA A 124 3.58 -7.29 -2.01
C ALA A 124 3.17 -5.81 -1.92
N ALA A 125 2.63 -5.26 -3.00
CA ALA A 125 2.14 -3.88 -3.00
C ALA A 125 0.67 -3.84 -2.54
N PHE A 126 0.36 -2.99 -1.56
CA PHE A 126 -1.00 -2.77 -1.07
C PHE A 126 -1.51 -1.39 -1.48
N PHE A 127 -2.47 -1.37 -2.38
CA PHE A 127 -3.12 -0.17 -2.88
C PHE A 127 -4.34 0.18 -2.04
N THR A 128 -4.34 1.39 -1.50
CA THR A 128 -5.43 1.94 -0.68
C THR A 128 -6.39 2.83 -1.46
N GLN A 129 -6.11 3.07 -2.74
CA GLN A 129 -6.92 3.86 -3.65
C GLN A 129 -7.76 2.95 -4.57
N PRO A 130 -8.76 3.49 -5.30
CA PRO A 130 -9.57 2.70 -6.23
C PRO A 130 -8.69 2.03 -7.30
N CYS A 131 -9.03 0.79 -7.66
CA CYS A 131 -8.30 0.02 -8.67
C CYS A 131 -8.20 0.76 -10.02
N VAL A 132 -9.23 1.53 -10.38
CA VAL A 132 -9.23 2.34 -11.60
C VAL A 132 -8.12 3.39 -11.60
N VAL A 133 -7.79 3.99 -10.46
CA VAL A 133 -6.74 5.00 -10.32
C VAL A 133 -5.37 4.37 -10.56
N ASP A 134 -5.14 3.18 -10.01
CA ASP A 134 -3.89 2.43 -10.19
C ASP A 134 -3.68 2.04 -11.66
N TYR A 135 -4.75 1.63 -12.34
CA TYR A 135 -4.68 1.30 -13.74
C TYR A 135 -4.43 2.53 -14.64
N ILE A 136 -4.96 3.70 -14.29
CA ILE A 136 -4.62 4.97 -14.97
C ILE A 136 -3.12 5.26 -14.84
N TYR A 137 -2.54 5.14 -13.64
CA TYR A 137 -1.11 5.35 -13.43
C TYR A 137 -0.26 4.35 -14.20
N TYR A 138 -0.66 3.08 -14.24
CA TYR A 138 -0.01 2.05 -15.06
C TYR A 138 0.07 2.46 -16.54
N ASN A 139 -1.05 2.93 -17.12
CA ASN A 139 -1.09 3.35 -18.52
C ASN A 139 -0.17 4.55 -18.79
N ILE A 140 -0.08 5.50 -17.86
CA ILE A 140 0.82 6.66 -17.98
C ILE A 140 2.28 6.22 -17.93
N GLN A 141 2.63 5.39 -16.95
CA GLN A 141 3.99 4.88 -16.76
C GLN A 141 4.50 4.11 -17.97
N HIS A 142 3.63 3.33 -18.63
CA HIS A 142 3.98 2.53 -19.81
C HIS A 142 3.81 3.30 -21.13
N GLY A 143 3.53 4.61 -21.08
CA GLY A 143 3.37 5.45 -22.28
C GLY A 143 2.10 5.16 -23.09
N LEU A 144 1.17 4.38 -22.54
CA LEU A 144 -0.13 4.06 -23.16
C LEU A 144 -1.13 5.22 -23.04
N LEU A 145 -0.96 6.06 -22.01
CA LEU A 145 -1.66 7.32 -21.84
C LEU A 145 -0.66 8.47 -21.71
N SER A 146 -0.72 9.43 -22.64
CA SER A 146 0.21 10.57 -22.65
C SER A 146 -0.32 11.75 -21.84
N LEU A 147 0.59 12.45 -21.16
CA LEU A 147 0.30 13.70 -20.46
C LEU A 147 0.87 14.92 -21.19
N PRO A 148 0.26 16.11 -21.05
CA PRO A 148 -1.03 16.35 -20.38
C PRO A 148 -2.19 15.74 -21.16
N ILE A 149 -3.29 15.43 -20.47
CA ILE A 149 -4.52 14.99 -21.13
C ILE A 149 -5.06 16.17 -21.96
N THR A 150 -5.05 16.05 -23.29
CA THR A 150 -5.41 17.14 -24.21
C THR A 150 -6.84 17.05 -24.75
N SER A 151 -7.54 15.93 -24.53
CA SER A 151 -8.90 15.72 -25.02
C SER A 151 -9.71 14.83 -24.08
N ALA A 152 -11.02 15.07 -24.04
CA ALA A 152 -12.00 14.27 -23.34
C ALA A 152 -13.19 13.92 -24.27
N PRO A 153 -13.85 12.76 -24.10
CA PRO A 153 -13.56 11.76 -23.06
C PRO A 153 -12.25 11.00 -23.31
N VAL A 154 -11.55 10.67 -22.22
CA VAL A 154 -10.35 9.85 -22.22
C VAL A 154 -10.77 8.38 -22.37
N SER A 155 -10.23 7.72 -23.38
CA SER A 155 -10.45 6.29 -23.62
C SER A 155 -9.23 5.50 -23.14
N ILE A 156 -9.44 4.63 -22.17
CA ILE A 156 -8.45 3.68 -21.67
C ILE A 156 -9.03 2.27 -21.85
N PRO A 157 -8.35 1.35 -22.55
CA PRO A 157 -8.87 0.00 -22.76
C PRO A 157 -9.22 -0.71 -21.44
N GLY A 158 -10.43 -1.26 -21.35
CA GLY A 158 -10.88 -1.96 -20.13
C GLY A 158 -11.45 -1.04 -19.04
N LEU A 159 -11.64 0.25 -19.32
CA LEU A 159 -12.37 1.19 -18.48
C LEU A 159 -13.51 1.86 -19.29
N PRO A 160 -14.54 2.41 -18.61
CA PRO A 160 -15.50 3.29 -19.25
C PRO A 160 -14.83 4.57 -19.77
N LEU A 161 -15.53 5.30 -20.64
CA LEU A 161 -15.08 6.63 -21.06
C LEU A 161 -15.03 7.57 -19.84
N LEU A 162 -13.88 8.21 -19.63
CA LEU A 162 -13.63 9.08 -18.48
C LEU A 162 -13.60 10.54 -18.92
N GLU A 163 -14.23 11.43 -18.17
CA GLU A 163 -14.11 12.87 -18.39
C GLU A 163 -12.81 13.40 -17.76
N SER A 164 -12.36 14.59 -18.17
CA SER A 164 -11.17 15.21 -17.57
C SER A 164 -11.28 15.36 -16.04
N ARG A 165 -12.50 15.52 -15.53
CA ARG A 165 -12.77 15.65 -14.08
C ARG A 165 -12.64 14.33 -13.31
N ASP A 166 -12.70 13.20 -14.01
CA ASP A 166 -12.61 11.86 -13.42
C ASP A 166 -11.14 11.43 -13.28
N MET A 167 -10.20 12.21 -13.82
CA MET A 167 -8.78 11.95 -13.70
C MET A 167 -8.29 12.18 -12.26
N PRO A 168 -7.36 11.34 -11.76
CA PRO A 168 -6.72 11.59 -10.48
C PRO A 168 -6.12 13.00 -10.43
N SER A 169 -6.21 13.67 -9.28
CA SER A 169 -5.75 15.06 -9.12
C SER A 169 -4.28 15.27 -9.51
N PHE A 170 -3.45 14.23 -9.35
CA PHE A 170 -2.04 14.20 -9.76
C PHE A 170 -1.86 14.41 -11.27
N ILE A 171 -2.89 14.04 -12.04
CA ILE A 171 -2.93 14.14 -13.50
C ILE A 171 -3.73 15.37 -13.94
N GLY A 172 -4.91 15.56 -13.36
CA GLY A 172 -5.84 16.65 -13.71
C GLY A 172 -5.35 18.04 -13.29
N VAL A 173 -4.39 18.13 -12.37
CA VAL A 173 -3.79 19.39 -11.91
C VAL A 173 -2.26 19.31 -12.04
N PRO A 174 -1.70 19.58 -13.23
CA PRO A 174 -0.26 19.47 -13.46
C PRO A 174 0.57 20.27 -12.43
N GLY A 175 1.62 19.64 -11.89
CA GLY A 175 2.52 20.27 -10.92
C GLY A 175 2.00 20.34 -9.48
N SER A 176 0.81 19.82 -9.19
CA SER A 176 0.25 19.80 -7.83
C SER A 176 0.98 18.87 -6.86
N TYR A 177 1.54 17.75 -7.36
CA TYR A 177 2.21 16.72 -6.54
C TYR A 177 3.47 16.16 -7.22
N PRO A 178 4.48 17.01 -7.50
CA PRO A 178 5.63 16.61 -8.30
C PRO A 178 6.47 15.49 -7.66
N ALA A 179 6.55 15.44 -6.32
CA ALA A 179 7.19 14.32 -5.61
C ALA A 179 6.56 12.95 -5.97
N TYR A 180 5.23 12.90 -6.00
CA TYR A 180 4.48 11.66 -6.15
C TYR A 180 4.39 11.19 -7.61
N PHE A 181 4.62 12.10 -8.56
CA PHE A 181 4.58 11.79 -9.98
C PHE A 181 5.68 10.82 -10.43
N LYS A 182 6.81 10.78 -9.71
CA LYS A 182 7.96 9.94 -10.03
C LYS A 182 7.86 8.49 -9.52
N ILE A 183 6.81 8.16 -8.75
CA ILE A 183 6.84 6.99 -7.85
C ILE A 183 6.11 5.75 -8.42
N PHE A 184 5.51 5.82 -9.62
CA PHE A 184 4.58 4.77 -10.07
C PHE A 184 5.21 3.46 -10.59
N LEU A 185 6.33 2.98 -10.05
CA LEU A 185 6.89 1.69 -10.49
C LEU A 185 6.22 0.51 -9.77
N ILE A 186 5.19 -0.06 -10.38
CA ILE A 186 4.66 -1.36 -9.95
C ILE A 186 5.60 -2.46 -10.46
N GLN A 187 6.48 -2.94 -9.58
CA GLN A 187 7.41 -4.05 -9.86
C GLN A 187 7.29 -5.21 -8.85
N THR A 188 6.07 -5.45 -8.37
CA THR A 188 5.80 -6.47 -7.34
C THR A 188 5.33 -7.79 -7.93
N GLU A 189 5.57 -8.88 -7.19
CA GLU A 189 5.06 -10.22 -7.47
C GLU A 189 3.56 -10.36 -7.15
N LEU A 190 3.01 -9.50 -6.29
CA LEU A 190 1.62 -9.55 -5.85
C LEU A 190 1.07 -8.16 -5.54
N ILE A 191 -0.09 -7.86 -6.13
CA ILE A 191 -0.86 -6.66 -5.86
C ILE A 191 -2.05 -7.02 -4.97
N LEU A 192 -2.18 -6.30 -3.86
CA LEU A 192 -3.34 -6.32 -2.97
C LEU A 192 -4.07 -4.98 -3.15
N ILE A 193 -5.37 -5.01 -3.42
CA ILE A 193 -6.16 -3.79 -3.62
C ILE A 193 -7.28 -3.74 -2.58
N ASN A 194 -7.41 -2.61 -1.89
CA ASN A 194 -8.50 -2.33 -0.96
C ASN A 194 -9.81 -2.01 -1.71
N THR A 195 -10.32 -3.00 -2.43
CA THR A 195 -11.60 -2.98 -3.14
C THR A 195 -12.23 -4.37 -3.09
N PHE A 196 -13.46 -4.51 -3.58
CA PHE A 196 -14.08 -5.80 -3.83
C PHE A 196 -14.48 -5.92 -5.30
N TYR A 197 -14.33 -7.12 -5.88
CA TYR A 197 -14.50 -7.34 -7.31
C TYR A 197 -15.78 -6.73 -7.91
N LYS A 198 -16.93 -6.91 -7.26
CA LYS A 198 -18.22 -6.41 -7.79
C LYS A 198 -18.30 -4.87 -7.90
N LEU A 199 -17.43 -4.13 -7.20
CA LEU A 199 -17.40 -2.66 -7.27
C LEU A 199 -16.66 -2.18 -8.53
N GLU A 200 -15.56 -2.83 -8.87
CA GLU A 200 -14.60 -2.36 -9.88
C GLU A 200 -14.22 -3.49 -10.86
N ALA A 201 -15.19 -4.33 -11.25
CA ALA A 201 -14.94 -5.56 -12.00
C ALA A 201 -14.08 -5.34 -13.26
N GLU A 202 -14.39 -4.31 -14.05
CA GLU A 202 -13.66 -4.00 -15.29
C GLU A 202 -12.19 -3.60 -15.00
N ALA A 203 -11.96 -2.75 -14.00
CA ALA A 203 -10.61 -2.34 -13.62
C ALA A 203 -9.80 -3.50 -13.04
N VAL A 204 -10.42 -4.33 -12.20
CA VAL A 204 -9.79 -5.52 -11.59
C VAL A 204 -9.46 -6.56 -12.66
N ASP A 205 -10.38 -6.86 -13.57
CA ASP A 205 -10.16 -7.78 -14.69
C ASP A 205 -9.07 -7.28 -15.64
N THR A 206 -8.87 -5.97 -15.71
CA THR A 206 -7.85 -5.38 -16.58
C THR A 206 -6.48 -5.41 -15.93
N ILE A 207 -6.35 -4.98 -14.66
CA ILE A 207 -5.05 -5.00 -13.96
C ILE A 207 -4.55 -6.43 -13.68
N SER A 208 -5.46 -7.37 -13.45
CA SER A 208 -5.12 -8.79 -13.21
C SER A 208 -4.55 -9.52 -14.43
N LYS A 209 -4.73 -8.96 -15.63
CA LYS A 209 -4.05 -9.44 -16.86
C LYS A 209 -2.58 -9.03 -16.90
N VAL A 210 -2.20 -8.02 -16.14
CA VAL A 210 -0.85 -7.46 -16.10
C VAL A 210 -0.07 -7.97 -14.89
N TYR A 211 -0.71 -8.02 -13.72
CA TYR A 211 -0.09 -8.44 -12.47
C TYR A 211 -0.96 -9.46 -11.72
N PRO A 212 -0.37 -10.36 -10.92
CA PRO A 212 -1.13 -11.12 -9.94
C PRO A 212 -1.84 -10.17 -8.96
N THR A 213 -3.18 -10.16 -8.96
CA THR A 213 -3.98 -9.21 -8.19
C THR A 213 -4.98 -9.93 -7.29
N LEU A 214 -5.06 -9.48 -6.03
CA LEU A 214 -6.09 -9.86 -5.08
C LEU A 214 -6.86 -8.63 -4.61
N THR A 215 -8.18 -8.73 -4.64
CA THR A 215 -9.07 -7.74 -4.02
C THR A 215 -9.34 -8.18 -2.58
N ILE A 216 -8.92 -7.36 -1.61
CA ILE A 216 -8.95 -7.69 -0.17
C ILE A 216 -9.76 -6.69 0.65
N GLY A 217 -10.51 -5.82 -0.03
CA GLY A 217 -11.30 -4.77 0.60
C GLY A 217 -12.79 -5.12 0.74
N PRO A 218 -13.55 -4.24 1.42
CA PRO A 218 -13.04 -3.09 2.17
C PRO A 218 -12.28 -3.54 3.44
N THR A 219 -11.13 -2.92 3.74
CA THR A 219 -10.29 -3.31 4.89
C THR A 219 -10.68 -2.66 6.22
N VAL A 220 -11.69 -1.78 6.23
CA VAL A 220 -12.21 -1.12 7.45
C VAL A 220 -13.59 -1.68 7.84
N PRO A 221 -13.71 -2.45 8.95
CA PRO A 221 -14.98 -3.08 9.38
C PRO A 221 -16.15 -2.11 9.46
N SER A 222 -17.33 -2.49 8.98
CA SER A 222 -18.51 -1.61 9.04
C SER A 222 -19.00 -1.38 10.47
N ILE A 223 -18.58 -2.23 11.42
CA ILE A 223 -18.73 -1.97 12.86
C ILE A 223 -18.08 -0.66 13.32
N TYR A 224 -17.03 -0.21 12.63
CA TYR A 224 -16.38 1.08 12.90
C TYR A 224 -16.98 2.24 12.09
N LEU A 225 -17.97 1.98 11.24
CA LEU A 225 -18.60 2.97 10.39
C LEU A 225 -20.06 3.21 10.81
N ASP A 226 -21.00 2.47 10.22
CA ASP A 226 -22.43 2.74 10.36
C ASP A 226 -23.25 1.50 10.74
N LEU A 227 -22.59 0.37 11.05
CA LEU A 227 -23.22 -0.88 11.46
C LEU A 227 -24.28 -1.38 10.45
N ARG A 228 -24.19 -0.97 9.17
CA ARG A 228 -25.14 -1.39 8.14
C ARG A 228 -25.16 -2.91 7.97
N ILE A 229 -24.03 -3.56 8.24
CA ILE A 229 -23.91 -5.01 8.27
C ILE A 229 -23.95 -5.43 9.74
N LYS A 230 -25.03 -6.12 10.13
CA LYS A 230 -25.15 -6.68 11.48
C LYS A 230 -24.11 -7.78 11.66
N ASP A 231 -23.49 -7.82 12.83
CA ASP A 231 -22.45 -8.79 13.20
C ASP A 231 -21.20 -8.72 12.30
N ASP A 232 -20.93 -7.56 11.69
CA ASP A 232 -19.68 -7.26 10.96
C ASP A 232 -18.51 -6.95 11.90
N ASP A 233 -18.40 -7.79 12.91
CA ASP A 233 -17.39 -7.78 13.95
C ASP A 233 -16.12 -8.53 13.46
N TYR A 234 -16.23 -9.16 12.28
CA TYR A 234 -15.26 -10.08 11.70
C TYR A 234 -15.17 -9.88 10.19
N TYR A 235 -14.06 -9.31 9.72
CA TYR A 235 -13.81 -9.27 8.29
C TYR A 235 -13.19 -10.54 7.74
N ASN A 236 -13.91 -11.07 6.73
CA ASN A 236 -13.70 -12.21 5.83
C ASN A 236 -12.41 -12.17 4.98
#